data_AF-A0A821TQ66-F1
#
_entry.id   AF-A0A821TQ66-F1
#
_cell.length_a   1.000
_cell.length_b   1.000
_cell.length_c   1.000
_cell.angle_alpha   90.00
_cell.angle_beta   90.00
_cell.angle_gamma   90.00
#
_symmetry.space_group_name_H-M   'P 1'
#
loop_
_entity.id
_entity.type
_entity.pdbx_description
1 polymer ?
#
loop_
_entity_poly.entity_id
_entity_poly.type
_entity_poly.pdbx_seq_one_letter_code
_entity_poly.pdbx_strand_id
1 'polypeptide(L)' 'KELELIVGHGANVNEVDVRNEDKFTPLHWAAHSGSLECMHWLLWQAADVDATTPKGWTPIHIASIRGHDA' A
#
# COMPACT_ATOMS: atom_id res chain seq x y z
N LYS A 1 4.73 -15.42 -6.19
CA LYS A 1 6.06 -15.87 -5.68
C LYS A 1 6.79 -14.77 -4.91
N GLU A 2 7.02 -13.56 -5.45
CA GLU A 2 7.70 -12.49 -4.70
C GLU A 2 6.87 -11.96 -3.51
N LEU A 3 5.55 -11.77 -3.71
CA LEU A 3 4.65 -11.30 -2.65
C LEU A 3 4.49 -12.31 -1.49
N GLU A 4 4.49 -13.61 -1.79
CA GLU A 4 4.48 -14.67 -0.77
C GLU A 4 5.78 -14.71 0.06
N LEU A 5 6.91 -14.30 -0.54
CA LEU A 5 8.20 -14.26 0.14
C LEU A 5 8.23 -13.18 1.24
N ILE A 6 7.48 -12.08 1.06
CA ILE A 6 7.41 -10.95 2.00
C ILE A 6 6.60 -11.33 3.25
N VAL A 7 5.45 -12.01 3.10
CA VAL A 7 4.62 -12.44 4.24
C VAL A 7 5.27 -13.58 5.03
N GLY A 8 6.07 -14.44 4.38
CA GLY A 8 6.82 -15.51 5.06
C GLY A 8 7.79 -15.04 6.16
N HIS A 9 8.11 -13.74 6.21
CA HIS A 9 9.00 -13.15 7.22
C HIS A 9 8.25 -12.40 8.34
N GLY A 10 6.92 -12.51 8.40
CA GLY A 10 6.12 -11.82 9.44
C GLY A 10 5.90 -10.33 9.16
N ALA A 11 6.06 -9.89 7.91
CA ALA A 11 5.78 -8.52 7.51
C ALA A 11 4.30 -8.18 7.71
N ASN A 12 4.02 -7.11 8.45
CA ASN A 12 2.66 -6.61 8.65
C ASN A 12 2.26 -5.78 7.41
N VAL A 13 1.16 -6.16 6.76
CA VAL A 13 0.67 -5.49 5.54
C VAL A 13 0.24 -4.03 5.76
N ASN A 14 0.07 -3.62 7.01
CA ASN A 14 -0.23 -2.26 7.44
C ASN A 14 0.97 -1.55 8.06
N GLU A 15 2.15 -2.17 8.06
CA GLU A 15 3.36 -1.53 8.55
C GLU A 15 3.69 -0.33 7.67
N VAL A 16 3.94 0.81 8.30
CA VAL A 16 4.34 2.02 7.59
C VAL A 16 5.84 1.96 7.32
N ASP A 17 6.23 2.40 6.13
CA ASP A 17 7.64 2.64 5.81
C ASP A 17 8.14 3.83 6.64
N VAL A 18 8.79 3.53 7.76
CA VAL A 18 9.32 4.54 8.67
C VAL A 18 10.47 5.35 8.06
N ARG A 19 11.10 4.85 6.99
CA ARG A 19 12.19 5.55 6.28
C ARG A 19 11.63 6.55 5.27
N ASN A 20 10.38 6.39 4.86
CA ASN A 20 9.63 7.38 4.09
C ASN A 20 9.06 8.46 5.03
N GLU A 21 9.22 9.73 4.65
CA GLU A 21 8.66 10.88 5.37
C GLU A 21 7.13 10.86 5.36
N ASP A 22 6.51 10.34 4.30
CA ASP A 22 5.07 10.23 4.15
C ASP A 22 4.49 8.98 4.84
N LYS A 23 5.34 8.13 5.44
CA LYS A 23 4.94 6.91 6.19
C LYS A 23 3.98 6.01 5.40
N PHE A 24 4.29 5.77 4.13
CA PHE A 24 3.46 4.92 3.26
C PHE A 24 3.36 3.49 3.78
N THR A 25 2.16 2.95 3.78
CA THR A 25 1.95 1.49 3.89
C THR A 25 2.24 0.80 2.55
N PRO A 26 2.38 -0.54 2.52
CA PRO A 26 2.43 -1.30 1.28
C PRO A 26 1.29 -0.94 0.30
N LEU A 27 0.08 -0.65 0.79
CA LEU A 27 -1.05 -0.31 -0.06
C LEU A 27 -0.89 1.07 -0.72
N HIS A 28 -0.29 2.04 -0.03
CA HIS A 28 0.09 3.32 -0.63
C HIS A 28 1.14 3.13 -1.73
N TRP A 29 2.12 2.26 -1.54
CA TRP A 29 3.12 1.93 -2.56
C TRP A 29 2.50 1.22 -3.77
N ALA A 30 1.57 0.31 -3.55
CA ALA A 30 0.84 -0.36 -4.62
C ALA A 30 0.00 0.64 -5.44
N ALA A 31 -0.71 1.55 -4.78
CA ALA A 31 -1.44 2.65 -5.43
C ALA A 31 -0.51 3.60 -6.19
N HIS A 32 0.64 3.95 -5.60
CA HIS A 32 1.65 4.80 -6.22
C HIS A 32 2.22 4.18 -7.51
N SER A 33 2.44 2.86 -7.50
CA SER A 33 2.95 2.12 -8.66
C SER A 33 1.88 1.76 -9.69
N GLY A 34 0.59 1.86 -9.34
CA GLY A 34 -0.52 1.47 -10.20
C GLY A 34 -0.65 -0.05 -10.37
N SER A 35 -0.01 -0.83 -9.50
CA SER A 35 -0.06 -2.29 -9.58
C SER A 35 -1.34 -2.82 -8.95
N LEU A 36 -2.37 -3.02 -9.78
CA LEU A 36 -3.64 -3.63 -9.36
C LEU A 36 -3.44 -5.02 -8.75
N GLU A 37 -2.49 -5.82 -9.26
CA GLU A 37 -2.18 -7.14 -8.71
C GLU A 37 -1.69 -7.03 -7.26
N CYS A 38 -0.75 -6.11 -6.99
CA CYS A 38 -0.27 -5.86 -5.64
C CYS A 38 -1.38 -5.31 -4.73
N MET A 39 -2.21 -4.40 -5.24
CA MET A 39 -3.35 -3.85 -4.48
C MET A 39 -4.32 -4.96 -4.09
N HIS A 40 -4.80 -5.77 -5.05
CA HIS A 40 -5.71 -6.88 -4.78
C HIS A 40 -5.12 -7.88 -3.80
N TRP A 41 -3.84 -8.20 -3.94
CA TRP A 41 -3.18 -9.12 -3.04
C TRP A 41 -3.08 -8.58 -1.61
N LEU A 42 -2.73 -7.30 -1.44
CA LEU A 42 -2.69 -6.66 -0.12
C LEU A 42 -4.07 -6.58 0.53
N LEU A 43 -5.12 -6.29 -0.25
CA LEU A 43 -6.50 -6.32 0.22
C LEU A 43 -6.92 -7.72 0.67
N TRP A 44 -6.49 -8.75 -0.06
CA TRP A 44 -6.75 -10.14 0.32
C TRP A 44 -6.06 -10.54 1.62
N GLN A 45 -4.93 -9.90 1.95
CA GLN A 45 -4.24 -10.03 3.24
C GLN A 45 -4.80 -9.10 4.34
N ALA A 46 -5.97 -8.50 4.13
CA ALA A 46 -6.62 -7.56 5.05
C ALA A 46 -5.80 -6.29 5.34
N ALA A 47 -5.10 -5.76 4.32
CA ALA A 47 -4.56 -4.41 4.39
C ALA A 47 -5.67 -3.38 4.56
N ASP A 48 -5.39 -2.35 5.34
CA ASP A 48 -6.30 -1.25 5.63
C ASP A 48 -6.40 -0.32 4.41
N VAL A 49 -7.57 -0.36 3.76
CA VAL A 49 -7.93 0.48 2.62
C VAL A 49 -7.95 1.96 2.96
N ASP A 50 -8.27 2.28 4.21
CA ASP A 50 -8.47 3.63 4.71
C ASP A 50 -7.23 4.14 5.47
N ALA A 51 -6.11 3.40 5.41
CA ALA A 51 -4.86 3.81 6.02
C ALA A 51 -4.49 5.22 5.54
N THR A 52 -4.20 6.12 6.49
CA THR A 52 -3.83 7.50 6.17
C THR A 52 -2.37 7.77 6.44
N THR A 53 -1.70 8.45 5.51
CA THR A 53 -0.42 9.12 5.75
C THR A 53 -0.56 10.25 6.77
N PRO A 54 0.55 10.80 7.32
CA PRO A 54 0.50 11.97 8.22
C PRO A 54 -0.13 13.22 7.58
N LYS A 55 -0.20 13.28 6.25
CA LYS A 55 -0.85 14.35 5.47
C LYS A 55 -2.35 14.08 5.23
N GLY A 56 -2.89 12.97 5.74
CA GLY A 56 -4.29 12.56 5.58
C GLY A 56 -4.61 11.93 4.23
N TRP A 57 -3.60 11.60 3.41
CA TRP A 57 -3.84 10.91 2.14
C TRP A 57 -4.00 9.42 2.36
N THR A 58 -4.99 8.84 1.66
CA THR A 58 -5.25 7.39 1.59
C THR A 58 -4.67 6.82 0.29
N PRO A 59 -4.59 5.49 0.13
CA PRO A 59 -4.09 4.88 -1.10
C PRO A 59 -4.82 5.38 -2.36
N ILE A 60 -6.15 5.57 -2.30
CA ILE A 60 -6.90 6.06 -3.47
C ILE A 60 -6.54 7.51 -3.83
N HIS A 61 -6.29 8.39 -2.84
CA HIS A 61 -5.79 9.73 -3.13
C HIS A 61 -4.48 9.69 -3.91
N ILE A 62 -3.58 8.77 -3.54
CA ILE A 62 -2.30 8.59 -4.23
C ILE A 62 -2.51 8.04 -5.64
N ALA A 63 -3.37 7.03 -5.83
CA ALA A 63 -3.70 6.49 -7.15
C ALA A 63 -4.23 7.59 -8.08
N SER A 64 -5.20 8.39 -7.60
CA SER A 64 -5.77 9.51 -8.37
C SER A 64 -4.72 10.57 -8.72
N ILE A 65 -3.85 10.95 -7.79
CA ILE A 65 -2.76 11.91 -8.05
C ILE A 65 -1.80 11.38 -9.13
N ARG A 66 -1.60 10.06 -9.19
CA ARG A 66 -0.73 9.40 -10.17
C ARG A 66 -1.42 9.14 -11.51
N GLY A 67 -2.72 9.42 -11.64
CA GLY A 67 -3.50 9.14 -12.83
C GLY A 67 -3.83 7.65 -12.99
N HIS A 68 -3.80 6.90 -11.88
CA HIS A 68 -4.29 5.54 -11.82
C HIS A 68 -5.74 5.60 -11.34
N ASP A 69 -6.67 5.46 -12.28
CA ASP A 69 -8.09 5.34 -11.94
C ASP A 69 -8.31 3.98 -11.25
N ALA A 70 -9.04 4.01 -10.12
CA ALA A 70 -9.36 2.84 -9.31
C ALA A 70 -10.39 1.92 -10.00
#